data_AF-A0A9P0KEI8-F1
#
_entry.id   AF-A0A9P0KEI8-F1
#
_cell.length_a   1.000
_cell.length_b   1.000
_cell.length_c   1.000
_cell.angle_alpha   90.00
_cell.angle_beta   90.00
_cell.angle_gamma   90.00
#
_symmetry.space_group_name_H-M   'P 1'
#
loop_
_entity.id
_entity.type
_entity.pdbx_description
1 polymer ?
#
loop_
_entity_poly.entity_id
_entity_poly.type
_entity_poly.pdbx_seq_one_letter_code
_entity_poly.pdbx_strand_id
1 'polypeptide(L)' 'MNELLIQLVEKCPHIYNKTLKEYKDDKMKDNSWLSIAEFLDSEPAIVKKRWDNLRDRFVRAHTLK' A
#
# COMPACT_ATOMS: atom_id res chain seq x y z
N MET A 1 -7.81 2.20 -12.93
CA MET A 1 -8.27 2.56 -11.55
C MET A 1 -7.31 2.06 -10.45
N ASN A 2 -6.63 0.92 -10.63
CA ASN A 2 -5.63 0.43 -9.66
C ASN A 2 -4.22 1.01 -9.86
N GLU A 3 -3.91 1.51 -11.06
CA GLU A 3 -2.57 2.04 -11.41
C GLU A 3 -2.18 3.26 -10.57
N LEU A 4 -3.12 4.15 -10.28
CA LEU A 4 -2.87 5.32 -9.45
C LEU A 4 -2.53 4.92 -8.00
N LEU A 5 -3.24 3.94 -7.45
CA LEU A 5 -2.95 3.37 -6.13
C LEU A 5 -1.53 2.76 -6.10
N ILE A 6 -1.15 2.01 -7.14
CA ILE A 6 0.19 1.41 -7.24
C ILE A 6 1.26 2.50 -7.26
N GLN A 7 1.10 3.54 -8.09
CA GLN A 7 2.05 4.66 -8.16
C GLN A 7 2.19 5.40 -6.83
N LEU A 8 1.09 5.61 -6.11
CA LEU A 8 1.12 6.27 -4.81
C LEU A 8 1.79 5.41 -3.74
N VAL A 9 1.53 4.11 -3.71
CA VAL A 9 2.17 3.18 -2.77
C VAL A 9 3.65 2.97 -3.09
N GLU A 10 4.04 3.01 -4.37
CA GLU A 10 5.45 2.93 -4.80
C GLU A 10 6.30 4.09 -4.23
N LYS A 11 5.70 5.27 -4.07
CA LYS A 11 6.33 6.43 -3.40
C LYS A 11 6.47 6.27 -1.89
N CYS A 12 5.80 5.27 -1.30
CA CYS A 12 5.79 5.00 0.12
C CYS A 12 6.33 3.60 0.42
N PRO A 13 7.64 3.34 0.21
CA PRO A 13 8.20 2.01 0.29
C PRO A 13 8.06 1.36 1.68
N HIS A 14 7.94 2.14 2.75
CA HIS A 14 7.66 1.66 4.12
C HIS A 14 6.31 0.92 4.27
N ILE A 15 5.41 1.02 3.30
CA ILE A 15 4.14 0.30 3.28
C ILE A 15 4.31 -1.18 2.90
N TYR A 16 5.27 -1.51 2.03
CA TYR A 16 5.44 -2.87 1.49
C TYR A 16 6.85 -3.45 1.68
N ASN A 17 7.86 -2.60 1.86
CA ASN A 17 9.24 -3.02 1.95
C ASN A 17 9.63 -3.36 3.40
N LYS A 18 9.63 -4.66 3.70
CA LYS A 18 9.99 -5.21 5.02
C LYS A 18 11.44 -4.97 5.44
N THR A 19 12.32 -4.55 4.52
CA THR A 19 13.73 -4.27 4.83
C THR A 19 13.93 -2.90 5.46
N LEU A 20 12.95 -2.01 5.35
CA LEU A 20 13.00 -0.68 5.97
C LEU A 20 12.67 -0.76 7.46
N LYS A 21 13.41 -0.02 8.28
CA LYS A 21 13.11 0.14 9.71
C LYS A 21 11.71 0.71 9.93
N GLU A 22 11.34 1.66 9.08
CA GLU A 22 10.04 2.34 9.08
C GLU A 22 8.87 1.42 8.73
N TYR A 23 9.14 0.22 8.18
CA TYR A 23 8.10 -0.80 8.01
C TYR A 23 7.52 -1.27 9.34
N LYS A 24 8.19 -1.05 10.48
CA LYS A 24 7.64 -1.34 11.81
C LYS A 24 6.95 -0.12 12.45
N ASP A 25 6.99 1.04 11.79
CA ASP A 25 6.34 2.25 12.28
C ASP A 25 4.91 2.33 11.75
N ASP A 26 3.96 1.90 12.59
CA ASP A 26 2.55 1.92 12.22
C ASP A 26 1.98 3.34 12.10
N LYS A 27 2.54 4.33 12.82
CA LYS A 27 2.12 5.73 12.66
C LYS A 27 2.54 6.27 11.29
N MET A 28 3.75 5.97 10.85
CA MET A 28 4.24 6.39 9.54
C MET A 28 3.40 5.77 8.40
N LYS A 29 3.03 4.49 8.53
CA LYS A 29 2.13 3.86 7.58
C LYS A 29 0.75 4.50 7.59
N ASP A 30 0.17 4.73 8.75
CA ASP A 30 -1.17 5.33 8.85
C ASP A 30 -1.21 6.73 8.25
N ASN A 31 -0.20 7.56 8.50
CA ASN A 31 -0.06 8.86 7.86
C ASN A 31 0.02 8.75 6.33
N SER A 32 0.80 7.81 5.81
CA SER A 32 0.87 7.61 4.35
C SER A 32 -0.44 7.10 3.77
N TRP A 33 -1.13 6.18 4.45
CA TRP A 33 -2.44 5.71 4.00
C TRP A 33 -3.49 6.80 4.02
N LEU A 34 -3.46 7.70 5.01
CA LEU A 34 -4.31 8.89 5.04
C LEU A 34 -4.05 9.77 3.82
N SER A 35 -2.80 10.15 3.55
CA SER A 35 -2.46 10.99 2.40
C SER A 35 -2.83 10.36 1.05
N ILE A 36 -2.61 9.04 0.90
CA ILE A 36 -3.00 8.31 -0.32
C ILE A 36 -4.52 8.32 -0.48
N ALA A 37 -5.26 8.15 0.62
CA ALA A 37 -6.71 8.10 0.61
C ALA A 37 -7.33 9.47 0.32
N GLU A 38 -6.78 10.54 0.89
CA GLU A 38 -7.14 11.92 0.55
C GLU A 38 -6.90 12.20 -0.94
N PHE A 39 -5.77 11.76 -1.50
CA PHE A 39 -5.48 11.94 -2.92
C PHE A 39 -6.44 11.17 -3.86
N LEU A 40 -6.98 10.05 -3.36
CA LEU A 40 -7.93 9.22 -4.09
C LEU A 40 -9.39 9.56 -3.80
N ASP A 41 -9.65 10.63 -3.03
CA ASP A 41 -10.98 11.00 -2.54
C ASP A 41 -11.73 9.77 -1.97
N SER A 42 -11.05 9.03 -1.11
CA SER A 42 -11.51 7.74 -0.59
C SER A 42 -11.14 7.56 0.87
N GLU A 43 -11.75 6.58 1.52
CA GLU A 43 -11.41 6.25 2.90
C GLU A 43 -10.15 5.35 2.98
N PRO A 44 -9.24 5.59 3.95
CA PRO A 44 -8.02 4.80 4.12
C PRO A 44 -8.29 3.30 4.25
N ALA A 45 -9.38 2.90 4.90
CA ALA A 45 -9.78 1.50 5.04
C ALA A 45 -10.09 0.84 3.68
N ILE A 46 -10.77 1.56 2.79
CA ILE A 46 -11.10 1.09 1.45
C ILE A 46 -9.84 0.97 0.59
N VAL A 47 -8.96 1.97 0.66
CA VAL A 47 -7.70 1.99 -0.07
C VAL A 47 -6.77 0.87 0.39
N LYS A 48 -6.63 0.66 1.70
CA LYS A 48 -5.88 -0.46 2.30
C LYS A 48 -6.41 -1.81 1.79
N LYS A 49 -7.72 -2.03 1.85
CA LYS A 49 -8.36 -3.27 1.36
C LYS A 49 -8.12 -3.49 -0.14
N ARG A 50 -8.18 -2.43 -0.96
CA ARG A 50 -7.86 -2.51 -2.40
C ARG A 50 -6.39 -2.90 -2.60
N TRP A 51 -5.47 -2.31 -1.85
CA TRP A 51 -4.05 -2.66 -1.92
C TRP A 51 -3.79 -4.10 -1.47
N ASP A 52 -4.39 -4.57 -0.39
CA ASP A 52 -4.24 -5.96 0.06
C ASP A 52 -4.68 -6.96 -1.01
N ASN A 53 -5.81 -6.70 -1.69
CA ASN A 53 -6.28 -7.53 -2.80
C ASN A 53 -5.33 -7.52 -4.01
N LEU A 54 -4.73 -6.36 -4.33
CA LEU A 54 -3.72 -6.26 -5.38
C LEU A 54 -2.47 -7.05 -5.00
N ARG A 55 -1.93 -6.78 -3.81
CA ARG A 55 -0.72 -7.43 -3.30
C ARG A 55 -0.89 -8.94 -3.19
N ASP A 56 -2.03 -9.43 -2.70
CA ASP A 56 -2.31 -10.87 -2.62
C ASP A 56 -2.25 -11.53 -4.01
N ARG A 57 -2.84 -10.89 -5.04
CA ARG A 57 -2.73 -11.37 -6.43
C ARG A 57 -1.28 -11.38 -6.93
N PHE A 58 -0.52 -10.33 -6.67
CA PHE A 58 0.89 -10.25 -7.06
C PHE A 58 1.76 -11.29 -6.35
N VAL A 59 1.60 -11.44 -5.03
CA VAL A 59 2.36 -12.41 -4.24
C VAL A 59 2.00 -13.83 -4.66
N ARG A 60 0.73 -14.18 -4.85
CA ARG A 60 0.35 -15.52 -5.34
C ARG A 60 0.88 -15.81 -6.74
N ALA A 61 0.85 -14.81 -7.63
CA ALA A 61 1.42 -14.94 -8.96
C ALA A 61 2.96 -15.05 -8.94
N HIS A 62 3.64 -14.42 -7.98
CA HIS A 62 5.10 -14.41 -7.89
C HIS A 62 5.68 -15.56 -7.04
N THR A 63 4.92 -16.12 -6.11
CA THR A 63 5.30 -17.28 -5.28
C THR A 63 5.11 -18.62 -6.02
N LEU A 64 4.46 -18.63 -7.18
CA LEU A 64 4.48 -19.75 -8.12
C LEU A 64 5.74 -19.66 -9.00
N LYS A 65 6.90 -20.03 -8.44
CA LYS A 65 8.11 -20.38 -9.18
C LYS A 65 8.76 -21.61 -8.56
#